data_AF-A0A7W9ZBZ2-F1
#
_entry.id   AF-A0A7W9ZBZ2-F1
#
_cell.length_a   1.000
_cell.length_b   1.000
_cell.length_c   1.000
_cell.angle_alpha   90.00
_cell.angle_beta   90.00
_cell.angle_gamma   90.00
#
_symmetry.space_group_name_H-M   'P 1'
#
loop_
_entity.id
_entity.type
_entity.pdbx_description
1 polymer ?
#
loop_
_entity_poly.entity_id
_entity_poly.type
_entity_poly.pdbx_seq_one_letter_code
_entity_poly.pdbx_strand_id
1 'polypeptide(L)'
;MNKKMFIICAVFALISSCKNYATSKDLEGSLQDLESSEQEQNVKRTEQEIKKQVEGFLEILETKDLSKLDEKDTKEIEKTIKDLKDRIEKLEAKKTSLKTYSEYEKAIKQIKEKLKGKKELEDELNKLSESLKKKKEERKKALEDAKQKFEEFKKQVGSATGQTYGHQVQGQRNIGQQAWKYARELGFKNMTGGNNTSDMTNEVITSALKKIEEELKEVGEDKK
;
A
#
# COMPACT_ATOMS: atom_id res chain seq x y z
N MET A 1 -19.85 54.53 -4.34
CA MET A 1 -20.10 53.09 -4.64
C MET A 1 -18.77 52.38 -4.83
N ASN A 2 -18.54 51.34 -4.04
CA ASN A 2 -17.24 50.68 -3.89
C ASN A 2 -16.84 49.87 -5.14
N LYS A 3 -15.67 50.19 -5.72
CA LYS A 3 -15.07 49.52 -6.89
C LYS A 3 -14.83 48.00 -6.72
N LYS A 4 -15.01 47.47 -5.50
CA LYS A 4 -14.89 46.03 -5.20
C LYS A 4 -16.12 45.20 -5.57
N MET A 5 -17.29 45.84 -5.78
CA MET A 5 -18.53 45.11 -6.12
C MET A 5 -18.63 44.73 -7.60
N PHE A 6 -17.89 45.40 -8.49
CA PHE A 6 -17.98 45.13 -9.94
C PHE A 6 -17.10 43.94 -10.41
N ILE A 7 -16.08 43.55 -9.65
CA ILE A 7 -15.18 42.47 -10.03
C ILE A 7 -15.83 41.09 -9.80
N ILE A 8 -16.72 40.96 -8.80
CA ILE A 8 -17.35 39.68 -8.45
C ILE A 8 -18.40 39.26 -9.50
N CYS A 9 -19.08 40.22 -10.14
CA CYS A 9 -20.06 39.90 -11.20
C CYS A 9 -19.42 39.45 -12.52
N ALA A 10 -18.17 39.83 -12.81
CA ALA A 10 -17.49 39.43 -14.05
C ALA A 10 -16.96 37.99 -14.00
N VAL A 11 -16.60 37.48 -12.81
CA VAL A 11 -16.08 36.11 -12.65
C VAL A 11 -17.20 35.07 -12.76
N PHE A 12 -18.42 35.38 -12.32
CA PHE A 12 -19.57 34.46 -12.45
C PHE A 12 -20.07 34.32 -13.89
N ALA A 13 -19.90 35.33 -14.74
CA ALA A 13 -20.29 35.27 -16.15
C ALA A 13 -19.32 34.42 -17.00
N LEU A 14 -18.04 34.37 -16.63
CA LEU A 14 -17.00 33.60 -17.32
C LEU A 14 -17.09 32.08 -17.08
N ILE A 15 -17.73 31.65 -15.99
CA ILE A 15 -17.97 30.22 -15.71
C ILE A 15 -19.13 29.68 -16.57
N SER A 16 -20.08 30.53 -16.96
CA SER A 16 -21.28 30.14 -17.71
C SER A 16 -21.11 30.00 -19.23
N SER A 17 -19.98 30.43 -19.81
CA SER A 17 -19.74 30.31 -21.27
C SER A 17 -18.97 29.05 -21.68
N CYS A 18 -18.41 28.28 -20.75
CA CYS A 18 -17.81 26.98 -21.06
C CYS A 18 -18.88 25.89 -21.13
N LYS A 19 -19.77 26.00 -22.11
CA LYS A 19 -20.67 24.93 -22.52
C LYS A 19 -20.53 24.73 -24.03
N ASN A 20 -19.46 24.05 -24.45
CA ASN A 20 -19.60 22.91 -25.37
C ASN A 20 -18.29 22.14 -25.56
N TYR A 21 -18.41 20.82 -25.44
CA TYR A 21 -17.83 19.83 -26.35
C TYR A 21 -16.29 19.75 -26.44
N ALA A 22 -15.69 19.06 -25.48
CA ALA A 22 -14.49 18.26 -25.72
C ALA A 22 -14.43 17.13 -24.67
N THR A 23 -14.77 15.93 -25.13
CA THR A 23 -14.30 14.63 -24.67
C THR A 23 -13.76 14.56 -23.24
N SER A 24 -14.61 14.11 -22.32
CA SER A 24 -14.32 13.78 -20.91
C SER A 24 -13.41 12.54 -20.74
N LYS A 25 -12.44 12.33 -21.63
CA LYS A 25 -11.55 11.17 -21.62
C LYS A 25 -10.12 11.51 -21.18
N ASP A 26 -9.70 12.78 -21.32
CA ASP A 26 -8.35 13.22 -20.91
C ASP A 26 -8.27 13.69 -19.44
N LEU A 27 -9.39 14.13 -18.86
CA LEU A 27 -9.42 14.53 -17.43
C LEU A 27 -9.39 13.32 -16.49
N GLU A 28 -9.98 12.21 -16.94
CA GLU A 28 -10.04 10.93 -16.23
C GLU A 28 -8.64 10.31 -16.10
N GLY A 29 -7.82 10.41 -17.16
CA GLY A 29 -6.40 10.03 -17.14
C GLY A 29 -5.55 10.89 -16.20
N SER A 30 -5.72 12.22 -16.20
CA SER A 30 -4.96 13.11 -15.30
C SER A 30 -5.30 12.95 -13.81
N LEU A 31 -6.57 12.66 -13.47
CA LEU A 31 -6.98 12.37 -12.09
C LEU A 31 -6.46 11.00 -11.64
N GLN A 32 -6.53 9.99 -12.52
CA GLN A 32 -6.02 8.65 -12.26
C GLN A 32 -4.47 8.62 -12.17
N ASP A 33 -3.78 9.47 -12.92
CA ASP A 33 -2.32 9.69 -12.83
C ASP A 33 -1.94 10.46 -11.57
N LEU A 34 -2.70 11.49 -11.15
CA LEU A 34 -2.48 12.18 -9.87
C LEU A 34 -2.78 11.29 -8.66
N GLU A 35 -3.80 10.43 -8.73
CA GLU A 35 -4.22 9.53 -7.65
C GLU A 35 -3.30 8.31 -7.50
N SER A 36 -2.87 7.75 -8.63
CA SER A 36 -1.72 6.85 -8.64
C SER A 36 -0.55 7.59 -8.00
N SER A 37 -0.26 8.83 -8.41
CA SER A 37 0.87 9.56 -7.85
C SER A 37 0.80 9.79 -6.35
N GLU A 38 -0.35 10.04 -5.69
CA GLU A 38 -0.40 10.32 -4.24
C GLU A 38 -0.37 9.07 -3.34
N GLN A 39 -1.09 8.01 -3.74
CA GLN A 39 -1.10 6.75 -2.98
C GLN A 39 0.20 5.98 -3.24
N GLU A 40 0.62 5.95 -4.49
CA GLU A 40 1.93 5.46 -4.86
C GLU A 40 2.99 6.40 -4.25
N GLN A 41 2.84 7.72 -4.11
CA GLN A 41 3.79 8.58 -3.37
C GLN A 41 3.85 8.24 -1.89
N ASN A 42 2.75 7.95 -1.19
CA ASN A 42 2.83 7.63 0.24
C ASN A 42 3.36 6.21 0.48
N VAL A 43 2.96 5.23 -0.32
CA VAL A 43 3.54 3.89 -0.29
C VAL A 43 5.01 3.95 -0.72
N LYS A 44 5.33 4.62 -1.84
CA LYS A 44 6.71 4.91 -2.29
C LYS A 44 7.48 5.71 -1.26
N ARG A 45 6.88 6.64 -0.50
CA ARG A 45 7.57 7.40 0.55
C ARG A 45 7.91 6.51 1.73
N THR A 46 7.01 5.59 2.08
CA THR A 46 7.26 4.58 3.12
C THR A 46 8.30 3.57 2.63
N GLU A 47 8.18 3.02 1.41
CA GLU A 47 9.17 2.14 0.77
C GLU A 47 10.53 2.83 0.59
N GLN A 48 10.58 4.09 0.16
CA GLN A 48 11.82 4.87 0.01
C GLN A 48 12.46 5.20 1.35
N GLU A 49 11.67 5.47 2.38
CA GLU A 49 12.18 5.68 3.73
C GLU A 49 12.79 4.40 4.30
N ILE A 50 12.13 3.26 4.05
CA ILE A 50 12.64 1.93 4.37
C ILE A 50 13.94 1.64 3.61
N LYS A 51 13.94 1.89 2.29
CA LYS A 51 15.10 1.67 1.43
C LYS A 51 16.30 2.53 1.85
N LYS A 52 16.10 3.83 2.10
CA LYS A 52 17.15 4.74 2.60
C LYS A 52 17.74 4.26 3.93
N GLN A 53 16.91 3.71 4.81
CA GLN A 53 17.38 3.21 6.09
C GLN A 53 18.15 1.91 5.92
N VAL A 54 17.63 0.96 5.14
CA VAL A 54 18.37 -0.26 4.80
C VAL A 54 19.72 0.07 4.13
N GLU A 55 19.74 1.05 3.23
CA GLU A 55 20.98 1.54 2.61
C GLU A 55 21.93 2.14 3.64
N GLY A 56 21.45 3.02 4.52
CA GLY A 56 22.27 3.59 5.60
C GLY A 56 22.83 2.52 6.56
N PHE A 57 22.07 1.47 6.84
CA PHE A 57 22.53 0.31 7.61
C PHE A 57 23.67 -0.43 6.88
N LEU A 58 23.52 -0.67 5.58
CA LEU A 58 24.52 -1.35 4.78
C LEU A 58 25.81 -0.53 4.66
N GLU A 59 25.69 0.80 4.56
CA GLU A 59 26.80 1.74 4.49
C GLU A 59 27.62 1.75 5.80
N ILE A 60 26.96 1.71 6.96
CA ILE A 60 27.63 1.55 8.27
C ILE A 60 28.43 0.23 8.31
N LEU A 61 27.91 -0.85 7.72
CA LEU A 61 28.59 -2.14 7.68
C LEU A 61 29.73 -2.20 6.66
N GLU A 62 29.69 -1.40 5.59
CA GLU A 62 30.76 -1.33 4.57
C GLU A 62 31.94 -0.47 5.01
N THR A 63 31.67 0.55 5.83
CA THR A 63 32.70 1.47 6.32
C THR A 63 33.51 0.90 7.50
N LYS A 64 33.03 -0.18 8.12
CA LYS A 64 33.67 -0.80 9.29
C LYS A 64 34.46 -2.06 8.93
N ASP A 65 35.64 -2.22 9.53
CA ASP A 65 36.40 -3.47 9.46
C ASP A 65 35.80 -4.50 10.44
N LEU A 66 34.90 -5.34 9.91
CA LEU A 66 34.17 -6.35 10.70
C LEU A 66 35.09 -7.39 11.37
N SER A 67 36.34 -7.51 10.89
CA SER A 67 37.36 -8.40 11.47
C SER A 67 37.96 -7.83 12.76
N LYS A 68 37.87 -6.52 12.98
CA LYS A 68 38.43 -5.78 14.11
C LYS A 68 37.39 -4.89 14.81
N LEU A 69 36.15 -5.36 14.92
CA LEU A 69 35.11 -4.64 15.68
C LEU A 69 35.55 -4.46 17.14
N ASP A 70 35.59 -3.21 17.58
CA ASP A 70 35.72 -2.88 18.99
C ASP A 70 34.35 -2.85 19.70
N GLU A 71 34.35 -2.57 21.00
CA GLU A 71 33.12 -2.51 21.79
C GLU A 71 32.18 -1.37 21.33
N LYS A 72 32.74 -0.27 20.82
CA LYS A 72 31.97 0.87 20.32
C LYS A 72 31.28 0.51 19.00
N ASP A 73 32.00 -0.17 18.11
CA ASP A 73 31.47 -0.61 16.84
C ASP A 73 30.35 -1.63 17.01
N THR A 74 30.54 -2.57 17.95
CA THR A 74 29.55 -3.59 18.29
C THR A 74 28.27 -2.94 18.81
N LYS A 75 28.37 -1.99 19.75
CA LYS A 75 27.20 -1.24 20.27
C LYS A 75 26.47 -0.45 19.20
N GLU A 76 27.19 0.12 18.24
CA GLU A 76 26.58 0.83 17.12
C GLU A 76 25.81 -0.11 16.19
N ILE A 77 26.33 -1.32 15.95
CA ILE A 77 25.64 -2.37 15.18
C ILE A 77 24.42 -2.89 15.93
N GLU A 78 24.51 -3.14 17.24
CA GLU A 78 23.37 -3.56 18.08
C GLU A 78 22.25 -2.52 18.09
N LYS A 79 22.60 -1.24 18.27
CA LYS A 79 21.62 -0.14 18.22
C LYS A 79 20.90 -0.12 16.88
N THR A 80 21.66 -0.28 15.81
CA THR A 80 21.17 -0.37 14.44
C THR A 80 20.21 -1.57 14.29
N ILE A 81 20.59 -2.79 14.69
CA ILE A 81 19.71 -3.98 14.69
C ILE A 81 18.42 -3.75 15.48
N LYS A 82 18.52 -3.11 16.65
CA LYS A 82 17.37 -2.76 17.48
C LYS A 82 16.43 -1.76 16.79
N ASP A 83 16.97 -0.73 16.16
CA ASP A 83 16.18 0.24 15.40
C ASP A 83 15.43 -0.43 14.24
N LEU A 84 16.05 -1.42 13.58
CA LEU A 84 15.40 -2.23 12.54
C LEU A 84 14.26 -3.08 13.12
N LYS A 85 14.49 -3.69 14.28
CA LYS A 85 13.48 -4.46 15.00
C LYS A 85 12.27 -3.62 15.38
N ASP A 86 12.49 -2.48 16.02
CA ASP A 86 11.43 -1.57 16.46
C ASP A 86 10.58 -1.08 15.27
N ARG A 87 11.20 -0.90 14.10
CA ARG A 87 10.49 -0.56 12.85
C ARG A 87 9.65 -1.71 12.33
N ILE A 88 10.21 -2.91 12.25
CA ILE A 88 9.48 -4.11 11.81
C ILE A 88 8.29 -4.39 12.74
N GLU A 89 8.44 -4.17 14.04
CA GLU A 89 7.35 -4.33 15.01
C GLU A 89 6.19 -3.35 14.75
N LYS A 90 6.50 -2.09 14.40
CA LYS A 90 5.52 -1.05 14.02
C LYS A 90 4.79 -1.32 12.70
N LEU A 91 5.28 -2.25 11.87
CA LEU A 91 4.59 -2.62 10.64
C LEU A 91 3.26 -3.30 10.94
N GLU A 92 2.19 -2.77 10.36
CA GLU A 92 0.86 -3.35 10.41
C GLU A 92 0.77 -4.56 9.47
N ALA A 93 0.77 -5.77 10.04
CA ALA A 93 0.78 -7.04 9.30
C ALA A 93 -0.28 -7.12 8.18
N LYS A 94 -1.46 -6.54 8.40
CA LYS A 94 -2.56 -6.57 7.43
C LYS A 94 -2.54 -5.45 6.40
N LYS A 95 -1.67 -4.44 6.51
CA LYS A 95 -1.63 -3.30 5.58
C LYS A 95 -0.30 -3.14 4.85
N THR A 96 0.79 -3.58 5.47
CA THR A 96 2.12 -3.57 4.85
C THR A 96 2.13 -4.54 3.66
N SER A 97 2.69 -4.10 2.54
CA SER A 97 2.73 -4.92 1.33
C SER A 97 3.72 -6.08 1.47
N LEU A 98 3.46 -7.18 0.76
CA LEU A 98 4.39 -8.29 0.68
C LEU A 98 5.77 -7.88 0.11
N LYS A 99 5.78 -6.94 -0.84
CA LYS A 99 7.01 -6.37 -1.40
C LYS A 99 7.88 -5.71 -0.33
N THR A 100 7.28 -4.87 0.52
CA THR A 100 8.00 -4.25 1.66
C THR A 100 8.61 -5.31 2.59
N TYR A 101 7.87 -6.40 2.87
CA TYR A 101 8.42 -7.50 3.65
C TYR A 101 9.61 -8.19 2.95
N SER A 102 9.53 -8.44 1.64
CA SER A 102 10.64 -9.01 0.86
C SER A 102 11.89 -8.13 0.85
N GLU A 103 11.74 -6.80 0.82
CA GLU A 103 12.86 -5.86 0.89
C GLU A 103 13.59 -5.96 2.24
N TYR A 104 12.84 -6.02 3.34
CA TYR A 104 13.43 -6.27 4.67
C TYR A 104 14.11 -7.64 4.78
N GLU A 105 13.55 -8.70 4.17
CA GLU A 105 14.19 -10.02 4.17
C GLU A 105 15.55 -10.00 3.45
N LYS A 106 15.61 -9.32 2.29
CA LYS A 106 16.86 -9.13 1.52
C LYS A 106 17.88 -8.35 2.34
N ALA A 107 17.46 -7.27 3.00
CA ALA A 107 18.30 -6.46 3.88
C ALA A 107 18.91 -7.28 5.04
N ILE A 108 18.05 -7.99 5.79
CA ILE A 108 18.49 -8.82 6.93
C ILE A 108 19.48 -9.89 6.45
N LYS A 109 19.24 -10.50 5.29
CA LYS A 109 20.14 -11.50 4.72
C LYS A 109 21.52 -10.91 4.41
N GLN A 110 21.59 -9.74 3.78
CA GLN A 110 22.87 -9.06 3.49
C GLN A 110 23.62 -8.68 4.78
N ILE A 111 22.92 -8.16 5.78
CA ILE A 111 23.49 -7.84 7.09
C ILE A 111 24.06 -9.11 7.74
N LYS A 112 23.31 -10.21 7.70
CA LYS A 112 23.74 -11.50 8.25
C LYS A 112 24.98 -12.05 7.55
N GLU A 113 25.08 -11.92 6.23
CA GLU A 113 26.27 -12.33 5.48
C GLU A 113 27.52 -11.53 5.87
N LYS A 114 27.37 -10.21 6.07
CA LYS A 114 28.46 -9.34 6.53
C LYS A 114 28.90 -9.65 7.97
N LEU A 115 27.95 -9.93 8.86
CA LEU A 115 28.22 -10.21 10.28
C LEU A 115 28.51 -11.69 10.57
N LYS A 116 28.78 -12.50 9.55
CA LYS A 116 29.04 -13.93 9.69
C LYS A 116 30.20 -14.19 10.67
N GLY A 117 29.96 -15.02 11.67
CA GLY A 117 30.93 -15.34 12.72
C GLY A 117 30.83 -14.45 13.96
N LYS A 118 29.94 -13.45 14.00
CA LYS A 118 29.57 -12.71 15.21
C LYS A 118 28.30 -13.30 15.81
N LYS A 119 28.47 -14.38 16.58
CA LYS A 119 27.38 -15.26 17.04
C LYS A 119 26.21 -14.51 17.70
N GLU A 120 26.49 -13.57 18.59
CA GLU A 120 25.45 -12.80 19.31
C GLU A 120 24.59 -11.95 18.35
N LEU A 121 25.22 -11.21 17.45
CA LEU A 121 24.51 -10.39 16.44
C LEU A 121 23.75 -11.26 15.43
N GLU A 122 24.33 -12.40 15.05
CA GLU A 122 23.68 -13.35 14.14
C GLU A 122 22.40 -13.94 14.76
N ASP A 123 22.43 -14.27 16.06
CA ASP A 123 21.27 -14.77 16.78
C ASP A 123 20.14 -13.73 16.88
N GLU A 124 20.48 -12.44 17.05
CA GLU A 124 19.49 -11.35 17.01
C GLU A 124 18.85 -11.18 15.63
N LEU A 125 19.66 -11.23 14.56
CA LEU A 125 19.17 -11.16 13.19
C LEU A 125 18.31 -12.37 12.81
N ASN A 126 18.61 -13.56 13.34
CA ASN A 126 17.79 -14.75 13.15
C ASN A 126 16.40 -14.56 13.77
N LYS A 127 16.32 -14.09 15.02
CA LYS A 127 15.04 -13.77 15.69
C LYS A 127 14.25 -12.73 14.90
N LEU A 128 14.93 -11.72 14.36
CA LEU A 128 14.30 -10.69 13.55
C LEU A 128 13.75 -11.25 12.23
N SER A 129 14.54 -12.10 11.55
CA SER A 129 14.13 -12.77 10.32
C SER A 129 12.89 -13.65 10.53
N GLU A 130 12.83 -14.39 11.64
CA GLU A 130 11.66 -15.21 11.98
C GLU A 130 10.41 -14.36 12.25
N SER A 131 10.56 -13.25 12.98
CA SER A 131 9.46 -12.29 13.23
C SER A 131 8.92 -11.70 11.93
N LEU A 132 9.82 -11.32 11.02
CA LEU A 132 9.46 -10.78 9.71
C LEU A 132 8.72 -11.80 8.84
N LYS A 133 9.20 -13.05 8.80
CA LYS A 133 8.55 -14.16 8.08
C LYS A 133 7.13 -14.40 8.58
N LYS A 134 6.92 -14.39 9.91
CA LYS A 134 5.58 -14.54 10.50
C LYS A 134 4.63 -13.43 10.02
N LYS A 135 5.05 -12.16 10.09
CA LYS A 135 4.26 -11.02 9.60
C LYS A 135 3.97 -11.10 8.09
N LYS A 136 4.95 -11.54 7.28
CA LYS A 136 4.78 -11.74 5.83
C LYS A 136 3.75 -12.83 5.53
N GLU A 137 3.81 -13.95 6.24
CA GLU A 137 2.85 -15.05 6.06
C GLU A 137 1.45 -14.65 6.53
N GLU A 138 1.33 -13.87 7.61
CA GLU A 138 0.06 -13.26 8.05
C GLU A 138 -0.55 -12.35 6.98
N ARG A 139 0.26 -11.50 6.32
CA ARG A 139 -0.19 -10.67 5.20
C ARG A 139 -0.68 -11.53 4.04
N LYS A 140 0.09 -12.56 3.67
CA LYS A 140 -0.26 -13.46 2.56
C LYS A 140 -1.60 -14.16 2.81
N LYS A 141 -1.79 -14.69 4.02
CA LYS A 141 -3.07 -15.31 4.41
C LYS A 141 -4.21 -14.29 4.39
N ALA A 142 -3.99 -13.08 4.90
CA ALA A 142 -5.00 -12.02 4.86
C ALA A 142 -5.40 -11.64 3.42
N LEU A 143 -4.46 -11.68 2.47
CA LEU A 143 -4.74 -11.45 1.05
C LEU A 143 -5.51 -12.61 0.41
N GLU A 144 -5.18 -13.86 0.73
CA GLU A 144 -5.91 -15.04 0.26
C GLU A 144 -7.35 -15.06 0.77
N ASP A 145 -7.54 -14.82 2.07
CA ASP A 145 -8.87 -14.68 2.69
C ASP A 145 -9.65 -13.51 2.06
N ALA A 146 -8.96 -12.39 1.82
CA ALA A 146 -9.58 -11.24 1.19
C ALA A 146 -10.02 -11.52 -0.25
N LYS A 147 -9.20 -12.24 -1.02
CA LYS A 147 -9.54 -12.64 -2.39
C LYS A 147 -10.86 -13.41 -2.42
N GLN A 148 -11.03 -14.39 -1.52
CA GLN A 148 -12.27 -15.16 -1.41
C GLN A 148 -13.46 -14.25 -1.08
N LYS A 149 -13.30 -13.34 -0.11
CA LYS A 149 -14.36 -12.42 0.30
C LYS A 149 -14.76 -11.42 -0.79
N PHE A 150 -13.82 -10.93 -1.59
CA PHE A 150 -14.14 -10.07 -2.73
C PHE A 150 -14.82 -10.82 -3.88
N GLU A 151 -14.49 -12.10 -4.11
CA GLU A 151 -15.24 -12.95 -5.03
C GLU A 151 -16.66 -13.23 -4.54
N GLU A 152 -16.88 -13.36 -3.23
CA GLU A 152 -18.22 -13.42 -2.64
C GLU A 152 -19.00 -12.12 -2.85
N PHE A 153 -18.38 -10.96 -2.61
CA PHE A 153 -19.01 -9.67 -2.91
C PHE A 153 -19.40 -9.55 -4.39
N LYS A 154 -18.53 -10.00 -5.30
CA LYS A 154 -18.80 -10.03 -6.74
C LYS A 154 -20.03 -10.89 -7.07
N LYS A 155 -20.13 -12.08 -6.49
CA LYS A 155 -21.30 -12.97 -6.65
C LYS A 155 -22.57 -12.33 -6.10
N GLN A 156 -22.51 -11.74 -4.90
CA GLN A 156 -23.66 -11.08 -4.26
C GLN A 156 -24.19 -9.91 -5.09
N VAL A 157 -23.31 -9.13 -5.73
CA VAL A 157 -23.69 -8.04 -6.63
C VAL A 157 -24.37 -8.59 -7.88
N GLY A 158 -23.85 -9.67 -8.46
CA GLY A 158 -24.45 -10.36 -9.61
C GLY A 158 -25.79 -11.01 -9.29
N SER A 159 -26.01 -11.46 -8.04
CA SER A 159 -27.26 -12.05 -7.57
C SER A 159 -28.23 -11.05 -6.95
N ALA A 160 -27.90 -9.76 -6.92
CA ALA A 160 -28.77 -8.73 -6.36
C ALA A 160 -30.01 -8.49 -7.26
N THR A 161 -30.96 -9.43 -7.21
CA THR A 161 -32.28 -9.32 -7.83
C THR A 161 -33.26 -8.68 -6.86
N GLY A 162 -34.04 -7.70 -7.34
CA GLY A 162 -35.08 -7.02 -6.58
C GLY A 162 -36.34 -6.88 -7.42
N GLN A 163 -37.51 -6.78 -6.79
CA GLN A 163 -38.79 -6.59 -7.50
C GLN A 163 -38.84 -5.28 -8.29
N THR A 164 -38.00 -4.30 -7.95
CA THR A 164 -37.84 -3.02 -8.64
C THR A 164 -36.37 -2.66 -8.80
N TYR A 165 -36.06 -1.82 -9.78
CA TYR A 165 -34.71 -1.27 -10.01
C TYR A 165 -34.13 -0.60 -8.76
N GLY A 166 -34.95 0.11 -7.98
CA GLY A 166 -34.52 0.77 -6.74
C GLY A 166 -34.01 -0.21 -5.67
N HIS A 167 -34.69 -1.35 -5.50
CA HIS A 167 -34.24 -2.39 -4.56
C HIS A 167 -32.91 -3.03 -4.99
N GLN A 168 -32.68 -3.20 -6.29
CA GLN A 168 -31.41 -3.72 -6.81
C GLN A 168 -30.25 -2.77 -6.52
N VAL A 169 -30.44 -1.47 -6.80
CA VAL A 169 -29.43 -0.44 -6.54
C VAL A 169 -29.11 -0.32 -5.04
N GLN A 170 -30.12 -0.42 -4.17
CA GLN A 170 -29.91 -0.38 -2.73
C GLN A 170 -29.12 -1.59 -2.21
N GLY A 171 -29.41 -2.79 -2.72
CA GLY A 171 -28.65 -4.01 -2.40
C GLY A 171 -27.19 -3.91 -2.82
N GLN A 172 -26.93 -3.46 -4.05
CA GLN A 172 -25.58 -3.27 -4.56
C GLN A 172 -24.80 -2.21 -3.76
N ARG A 173 -25.44 -1.09 -3.42
CA ARG A 173 -24.83 -0.02 -2.61
C ARG A 173 -24.32 -0.54 -1.27
N ASN A 174 -25.10 -1.38 -0.58
CA ASN A 174 -24.71 -1.95 0.71
C ASN A 174 -23.49 -2.87 0.57
N ILE A 175 -23.43 -3.68 -0.49
CA ILE A 175 -22.29 -4.55 -0.78
C ILE A 175 -21.06 -3.71 -1.11
N GLY A 176 -21.19 -2.67 -1.95
CA GLY A 176 -20.10 -1.76 -2.28
C GLY A 176 -19.49 -1.07 -1.07
N GLN A 177 -20.32 -0.63 -0.11
CA GLN A 177 -19.82 -0.05 1.14
C GLN A 177 -19.04 -1.06 1.99
N GLN A 178 -19.49 -2.32 2.05
CA GLN A 178 -18.77 -3.38 2.76
C GLN A 178 -17.44 -3.70 2.09
N ALA A 179 -17.45 -3.87 0.76
CA ALA A 179 -16.25 -4.11 -0.05
C ALA A 179 -15.23 -2.98 0.13
N TRP A 180 -15.67 -1.73 0.15
CA TRP A 180 -14.80 -0.58 0.31
C TRP A 180 -14.19 -0.47 1.71
N LYS A 181 -14.99 -0.71 2.76
CA LYS A 181 -14.47 -0.76 4.15
C LYS A 181 -13.42 -1.85 4.29
N TYR A 182 -13.70 -3.03 3.75
CA TYR A 182 -12.80 -4.18 3.83
C TYR A 182 -11.51 -3.94 3.03
N ALA A 183 -11.59 -3.31 1.86
CA ALA A 183 -10.42 -2.85 1.12
C ALA A 183 -9.53 -1.90 1.94
N ARG A 184 -10.14 -0.93 2.65
CA ARG A 184 -9.38 -0.01 3.51
C ARG A 184 -8.68 -0.72 4.68
N GLU A 185 -9.32 -1.73 5.26
CA GLU A 185 -8.72 -2.54 6.35
C GLU A 185 -7.44 -3.24 5.88
N LEU A 186 -7.36 -3.60 4.60
CA LEU A 186 -6.17 -4.18 3.96
C LEU A 186 -5.11 -3.15 3.58
N GLY A 187 -5.33 -1.86 3.90
CA GLY A 187 -4.41 -0.77 3.56
C GLY A 187 -4.58 -0.23 2.14
N PHE A 188 -5.55 -0.75 1.37
CA PHE A 188 -5.82 -0.22 0.04
C PHE A 188 -6.58 1.11 0.14
N LYS A 189 -6.06 2.13 -0.51
CA LYS A 189 -6.73 3.44 -0.66
C LYS A 189 -7.34 3.60 -2.06
N ASN A 190 -8.19 4.62 -2.18
CA ASN A 190 -8.83 5.13 -3.40
C ASN A 190 -9.36 4.03 -4.33
N MET A 191 -10.41 3.34 -3.87
CA MET A 191 -11.04 2.22 -4.59
C MET A 191 -12.23 2.64 -5.48
N THR A 192 -12.49 3.93 -5.65
CA THR A 192 -13.75 4.45 -6.23
C THR A 192 -13.46 5.60 -7.18
N GLY A 193 -13.91 5.54 -8.44
CA GLY A 193 -13.71 6.59 -9.45
C GLY A 193 -15.00 7.23 -10.00
N GLY A 194 -16.17 6.60 -9.82
CA GLY A 194 -17.43 7.07 -10.45
C GLY A 194 -18.46 7.78 -9.54
N ASN A 195 -19.23 8.70 -10.14
CA ASN A 195 -20.39 9.39 -9.51
C ASN A 195 -21.66 8.51 -9.41
N ASN A 196 -21.66 7.29 -9.98
CA ASN A 196 -22.78 6.35 -9.99
C ASN A 196 -22.57 5.20 -9.00
N THR A 197 -23.61 4.90 -8.19
CA THR A 197 -23.50 3.97 -7.05
C THR A 197 -23.38 2.49 -7.43
N SER A 198 -23.97 2.06 -8.55
CA SER A 198 -23.84 0.70 -9.10
C SER A 198 -22.45 0.46 -9.71
N ASP A 199 -21.93 1.46 -10.41
CA ASP A 199 -20.61 1.42 -11.06
C ASP A 199 -19.49 1.40 -10.01
N MET A 200 -19.67 2.20 -8.94
CA MET A 200 -18.76 2.27 -7.79
C MET A 200 -18.56 0.92 -7.08
N THR A 201 -19.59 0.07 -7.00
CA THR A 201 -19.48 -1.22 -6.30
C THR A 201 -18.60 -2.20 -7.08
N ASN A 202 -18.83 -2.32 -8.38
CA ASN A 202 -18.04 -3.19 -9.25
C ASN A 202 -16.60 -2.68 -9.40
N GLU A 203 -16.39 -1.36 -9.46
CA GLU A 203 -15.07 -0.74 -9.46
C GLU A 203 -14.26 -1.10 -8.22
N VAL A 204 -14.85 -0.96 -7.02
CA VAL A 204 -14.18 -1.29 -5.75
C VAL A 204 -13.75 -2.75 -5.73
N ILE A 205 -14.67 -3.66 -6.06
CA ILE A 205 -14.43 -5.10 -6.02
C ILE A 205 -13.35 -5.51 -7.03
N THR A 206 -13.47 -5.03 -8.28
CA THR A 206 -12.53 -5.37 -9.36
C THR A 206 -11.15 -4.81 -9.06
N SER A 207 -11.06 -3.56 -8.59
CA SER A 207 -9.80 -2.92 -8.22
C SER A 207 -9.13 -3.63 -7.04
N ALA A 208 -9.91 -4.04 -6.03
CA ALA A 208 -9.40 -4.80 -4.89
C ALA A 208 -8.83 -6.15 -5.34
N LEU A 209 -9.59 -6.92 -6.13
CA LEU A 209 -9.16 -8.21 -6.65
C LEU A 209 -7.87 -8.08 -7.45
N LYS A 210 -7.78 -7.08 -8.35
CA LYS A 210 -6.57 -6.81 -9.13
C LYS A 210 -5.36 -6.55 -8.24
N LYS A 211 -5.48 -5.63 -7.26
CA LYS A 211 -4.38 -5.31 -6.33
C LYS A 211 -3.93 -6.53 -5.51
N ILE A 212 -4.88 -7.34 -5.03
CA ILE A 212 -4.59 -8.58 -4.29
C ILE A 212 -3.81 -9.56 -5.18
N GLU A 213 -4.24 -9.74 -6.43
CA GLU A 213 -3.58 -10.66 -7.37
C GLU A 213 -2.17 -10.20 -7.75
N GLU A 214 -1.98 -8.91 -7.98
CA GLU A 214 -0.67 -8.32 -8.25
C GLU A 214 0.29 -8.58 -7.08
N GLU A 215 -0.14 -8.26 -5.85
CA GLU A 215 0.70 -8.44 -4.65
C GLU A 215 1.03 -9.92 -4.36
N LEU A 216 0.08 -10.84 -4.58
CA LEU A 216 0.31 -12.27 -4.42
C LEU A 216 1.24 -12.85 -5.51
N LYS A 217 1.20 -12.31 -6.75
CA LYS A 217 2.07 -12.75 -7.85
C LYS A 217 3.52 -12.35 -7.64
N GLU A 218 3.78 -11.13 -7.18
CA GLU A 218 5.15 -10.64 -6.94
C GLU A 218 5.94 -11.53 -5.96
N VAL A 219 5.27 -12.21 -5.02
CA VAL A 219 5.92 -13.16 -4.09
C VAL A 219 6.19 -14.53 -4.70
N GLY A 220 5.47 -14.90 -5.77
CA GLY A 220 5.66 -16.17 -6.47
C GLY A 220 6.91 -16.20 -7.34
N GLU A 221 7.41 -15.04 -7.79
CA GLU A 221 8.56 -14.95 -8.69
C GLU A 221 9.92 -15.06 -7.97
N ASP A 222 9.99 -14.82 -6.66
CA ASP A 222 11.20 -15.06 -5.84
C ASP A 222 11.54 -16.58 -5.69
N LYS A 223 10.78 -17.48 -6.34
CA LYS A 223 11.01 -18.95 -6.35
C LYS A 223 11.65 -19.51 -7.64
N LYS A 224 12.12 -18.67 -8.57
CA LYS A 224 12.84 -19.13 -9.77
C LYS A 224 14.35 -18.87 -9.70
#